data_AF-A0A1V5LVE1-F1
#
_entry.id   AF-A0A1V5LVE1-F1
#
_cell.length_a   1.000
_cell.length_b   1.000
_cell.length_c   1.000
_cell.angle_alpha   90.00
_cell.angle_beta   90.00
_cell.angle_gamma   90.00
#
_symmetry.space_group_name_H-M   'P 1'
#
loop_
_entity.id
_entity.type
_entity.pdbx_description
1 polymer ?
#
loop_
_entity_poly.entity_id
_entity_poly.type
_entity_poly.pdbx_seq_one_letter_code
_entity_poly.pdbx_strand_id
1 'polypeptide(L)'
;MTTPAHPIRVAVIAATGYGGIELLRWLTAHPAVEIVAASSESSAGQPLTAVYPHLAGLDLTLQPAADARFHGDPQVVFFATPNGTAMKLAPEVLARGGKVIDLSADFRLKDPAVYAQYYGMEHQATDWLAQAVYGLPELYRESLHGASLVANPGCYPTSALLALAPLLRAGLIEPRGIIIDSKSGVSGAGRTALQTPYLYAEANEDVSAYKVGTHRHQP
;
A
#
# COMPACT_ATOMS: atom_id res chain seq x y z
N MET A 1 26.00 -5.21 -3.24
CA MET A 1 25.04 -5.16 -4.37
C MET A 1 25.52 -4.08 -5.31
N THR A 2 25.77 -4.41 -6.57
CA THR A 2 26.21 -3.44 -7.59
C THR A 2 25.05 -2.52 -7.95
N THR A 3 25.22 -1.22 -7.71
CA THR A 3 24.31 -0.18 -8.20
C THR A 3 24.16 -0.34 -9.72
N PRO A 4 22.94 -0.53 -10.26
CA PRO A 4 22.75 -0.61 -11.70
C PRO A 4 23.18 0.70 -12.36
N ALA A 5 23.67 0.62 -13.60
CA ALA A 5 24.13 1.78 -14.37
C ALA A 5 23.03 2.84 -14.59
N HIS A 6 21.75 2.45 -14.46
CA HIS A 6 20.60 3.34 -14.52
C HIS A 6 19.64 2.98 -13.37
N PRO A 7 19.36 3.89 -12.44
CA PRO A 7 18.41 3.63 -11.36
C PRO A 7 16.98 3.50 -11.90
N ILE A 8 16.17 2.67 -11.23
CA ILE A 8 14.74 2.55 -11.50
C ILE A 8 14.04 3.80 -10.98
N ARG A 9 13.35 4.51 -11.86
CA ARG A 9 12.69 5.77 -11.54
C ARG A 9 11.31 5.51 -10.95
N VAL A 10 11.08 6.01 -9.74
CA VAL A 10 9.87 5.72 -8.96
C VAL A 10 9.10 6.97 -8.57
N ALA A 11 7.77 6.89 -8.59
CA ALA A 11 6.90 7.91 -8.03
C ALA A 11 6.05 7.34 -6.89
N VAL A 12 5.79 8.15 -5.86
CA VAL A 12 4.93 7.77 -4.73
C VAL A 12 3.72 8.69 -4.65
N ILE A 13 2.53 8.13 -4.85
CA ILE A 13 1.25 8.85 -4.77
C ILE A 13 0.70 8.80 -3.34
N ALA A 14 0.25 9.94 -2.83
CA ALA A 14 -0.17 10.13 -1.43
C ALA A 14 0.94 9.81 -0.40
N ALA A 15 2.12 10.35 -0.65
CA ALA A 15 3.35 10.06 0.07
C ALA A 15 3.37 10.52 1.55
N THR A 16 2.46 11.41 1.95
CA THR A 16 2.44 12.01 3.30
C THR A 16 1.62 11.23 4.33
N GLY A 17 0.97 10.12 3.94
CA GLY A 17 0.44 9.13 4.88
C GLY A 17 1.53 8.24 5.47
N TYR A 18 1.24 7.51 6.56
CA TYR A 18 2.25 6.67 7.23
C TYR A 18 2.82 5.56 6.33
N GLY A 19 2.00 4.95 5.46
CA GLY A 19 2.52 3.98 4.48
C GLY A 19 3.43 4.63 3.44
N GLY A 20 3.05 5.81 2.94
CA GLY A 20 3.82 6.55 1.95
C GLY A 20 5.15 7.07 2.49
N ILE A 21 5.18 7.55 3.73
CA ILE A 21 6.39 8.13 4.32
C ILE A 21 7.43 7.06 4.66
N GLU A 22 6.98 5.92 5.18
CA GLU A 22 7.86 4.77 5.37
C GLU A 22 8.37 4.28 4.01
N LEU A 23 7.51 4.17 3.00
CA LEU A 23 7.96 3.80 1.66
C LEU A 23 9.06 4.75 1.14
N LEU A 24 8.89 6.08 1.27
CA LEU A 24 9.94 7.04 0.89
C LEU A 24 11.24 6.80 1.66
N ARG A 25 11.16 6.57 2.99
CA ARG A 25 12.33 6.27 3.83
C ARG A 25 13.09 5.04 3.34
N TRP A 26 12.39 3.98 2.95
CA TRP A 26 13.00 2.75 2.43
C TRP A 26 13.58 2.95 1.03
N LEU A 27 12.85 3.60 0.13
CA LEU A 27 13.30 3.84 -1.26
C LEU A 27 14.54 4.73 -1.31
N THR A 28 14.66 5.70 -0.39
CA THR A 28 15.85 6.59 -0.30
C THR A 28 17.14 5.81 -0.05
N ALA A 29 17.06 4.69 0.68
CA ALA A 29 18.22 3.85 0.98
C ALA A 29 18.47 2.77 -0.10
N HIS A 30 17.62 2.68 -1.12
CA HIS A 30 17.70 1.61 -2.11
C HIS A 30 18.65 2.00 -3.26
N PRO A 31 19.80 1.32 -3.45
CA PRO A 31 20.86 1.76 -4.35
C PRO A 31 20.46 1.73 -5.84
N ALA A 32 19.42 0.99 -6.19
CA ALA A 32 18.95 0.85 -7.56
C ALA A 32 17.70 1.68 -7.87
N VAL A 33 17.31 2.62 -7.00
CA VAL A 33 16.08 3.40 -7.14
C VAL A 33 16.38 4.89 -7.06
N GLU A 34 15.68 5.66 -7.90
CA GLU A 34 15.65 7.12 -7.87
C GLU A 34 14.19 7.56 -7.69
N ILE A 35 13.91 8.35 -6.65
CA ILE A 35 12.58 8.91 -6.41
C ILE A 35 12.46 10.19 -7.24
N VAL A 36 11.65 10.14 -8.29
CA VAL A 36 11.49 11.26 -9.25
C VAL A 36 10.28 12.14 -8.95
N ALA A 37 9.30 11.62 -8.20
CA ALA A 37 8.12 12.38 -7.80
C ALA A 37 7.47 11.83 -6.52
N ALA A 38 6.88 12.73 -5.74
CA ALA A 38 6.03 12.39 -4.61
C ALA A 38 4.81 13.32 -4.57
N SER A 39 3.62 12.79 -4.31
CA SER A 39 2.39 13.57 -4.29
C SER A 39 1.73 13.62 -2.91
N SER A 40 1.03 14.72 -2.63
CA SER A 40 0.23 14.90 -1.42
C SER A 40 -0.81 15.98 -1.66
N GLU A 41 -2.09 15.65 -1.52
CA GLU A 41 -3.17 16.61 -1.74
C GLU A 41 -3.15 17.74 -0.69
N SER A 42 -3.00 17.39 0.59
CA SER A 42 -3.03 18.35 1.70
C SER A 42 -1.77 19.23 1.83
N SER A 43 -0.73 18.94 1.08
CA SER A 43 0.60 19.56 1.24
C SER A 43 1.26 19.85 -0.10
N ALA A 44 0.47 19.94 -1.18
CA ALA A 44 0.97 20.27 -2.50
C ALA A 44 1.70 21.62 -2.50
N GLY A 45 2.81 21.70 -3.24
CA GLY A 45 3.69 22.86 -3.32
C GLY A 45 4.65 23.03 -2.14
N GLN A 46 4.54 22.22 -1.08
CA GLN A 46 5.46 22.27 0.06
C GLN A 46 6.64 21.32 -0.14
N PRO A 47 7.83 21.66 0.37
CA PRO A 47 8.93 20.70 0.44
C PRO A 47 8.54 19.56 1.39
N LEU A 48 8.88 18.32 1.05
CA LEU A 48 8.62 17.13 1.87
C LEU A 48 9.12 17.30 3.32
N THR A 49 10.27 17.95 3.47
CA THR A 49 10.94 18.21 4.76
C THR A 49 10.18 19.17 5.67
N ALA A 50 9.29 20.00 5.13
CA ALA A 50 8.38 20.81 5.96
C ALA A 50 7.32 19.96 6.65
N VAL A 51 6.94 18.83 6.05
CA VAL A 51 5.99 17.87 6.62
C VAL A 51 6.71 16.84 7.50
N TYR A 52 7.88 16.38 7.06
CA TYR A 52 8.68 15.34 7.72
C TYR A 52 10.16 15.70 7.74
N PRO A 53 10.63 16.45 8.76
CA PRO A 53 12.01 16.95 8.83
C PRO A 53 13.08 15.85 8.86
N HIS A 54 12.74 14.65 9.33
CA HIS A 54 13.66 13.51 9.39
C HIS A 54 14.06 12.98 8.01
N LEU A 55 13.41 13.43 6.92
CA LEU A 55 13.77 13.11 5.54
C LEU A 55 14.60 14.21 4.87
N ALA A 56 15.41 14.96 5.63
CA ALA A 56 16.22 16.10 5.17
C ALA A 56 17.19 15.82 3.98
N GLY A 57 17.35 14.56 3.55
CA GLY A 57 18.13 14.18 2.35
C GLY A 57 17.33 14.05 1.06
N LEU A 58 15.99 14.17 1.10
CA LEU A 58 15.13 14.15 -0.07
C LEU A 58 14.67 15.55 -0.43
N ASP A 59 15.29 16.14 -1.45
CA ASP A 59 14.88 17.42 -2.01
C ASP A 59 13.69 17.23 -2.98
N LEU A 60 12.52 16.93 -2.40
CA LEU A 60 11.28 16.73 -3.13
C LEU A 60 10.27 17.81 -2.75
N THR A 61 9.71 18.46 -3.76
CA THR A 61 8.51 19.28 -3.61
C THR A 61 7.28 18.42 -3.88
N LEU A 62 6.36 18.38 -2.92
CA LEU A 62 5.14 17.59 -3.01
C LEU A 62 4.22 18.13 -4.10
N GLN A 63 3.70 17.23 -4.94
CA GLN A 63 2.82 17.59 -6.06
C GLN A 63 1.35 17.25 -5.75
N PRO A 64 0.37 17.89 -6.41
CA PRO A 64 -1.02 17.42 -6.37
C PRO A 64 -1.13 15.99 -6.91
N ALA A 65 -2.04 15.18 -6.37
CA ALA A 65 -2.14 13.77 -6.80
C ALA A 65 -2.59 13.62 -8.26
N ALA A 66 -3.45 14.54 -8.74
CA ALA A 66 -3.93 14.58 -10.13
C ALA A 66 -2.86 15.08 -11.12
N ASP A 67 -1.87 15.84 -10.66
CA ASP A 67 -0.78 16.37 -11.49
C ASP A 67 0.53 15.58 -11.35
N ALA A 68 0.60 14.70 -10.34
CA ALA A 68 1.63 13.67 -10.24
C ALA A 68 1.51 12.59 -11.33
N ARG A 69 0.90 12.92 -12.48
CA ARG A 69 0.94 12.23 -13.78
C ARG A 69 2.36 12.21 -14.34
N PHE A 70 3.32 11.81 -13.51
CA PHE A 70 4.60 11.25 -13.92
C PHE A 70 5.59 12.33 -14.38
N HIS A 71 5.67 13.42 -13.61
CA HIS A 71 6.84 14.29 -13.66
C HIS A 71 8.10 13.45 -13.49
N GLY A 72 9.03 13.58 -14.44
CA GLY A 72 10.22 12.72 -14.46
C GLY A 72 9.90 11.27 -14.82
N ASP A 73 8.90 10.99 -15.67
CA ASP A 73 8.65 9.70 -16.35
C ASP A 73 9.04 8.43 -15.53
N PRO A 74 8.42 8.21 -14.36
CA PRO A 74 8.60 7.03 -13.53
C PRO A 74 8.21 5.74 -14.25
N GLN A 75 9.07 4.74 -14.07
CA GLN A 75 8.88 3.37 -14.53
C GLN A 75 8.01 2.57 -13.55
N VAL A 76 8.04 2.93 -12.27
CA VAL A 76 7.25 2.29 -11.21
C VAL A 76 6.51 3.35 -10.40
N VAL A 77 5.22 3.12 -10.14
CA VAL A 77 4.37 4.02 -9.38
C VAL A 77 3.79 3.28 -8.19
N PHE A 78 4.04 3.81 -7.00
CA PHE A 78 3.45 3.32 -5.76
C PHE A 78 2.21 4.14 -5.42
N PHE A 79 1.11 3.46 -5.09
CA PHE A 79 -0.10 4.10 -4.58
C PHE A 79 -0.22 3.85 -3.09
N ALA A 80 0.11 4.85 -2.28
CA ALA A 80 -0.11 4.85 -0.82
C ALA A 80 -1.44 5.57 -0.48
N THR A 81 -2.45 5.37 -1.31
CA THR A 81 -3.70 6.13 -1.31
C THR A 81 -4.80 5.45 -0.47
N PRO A 82 -5.85 6.18 -0.10
CA PRO A 82 -7.10 5.55 0.36
C PRO A 82 -7.66 4.58 -0.69
N ASN A 83 -8.50 3.64 -0.24
CA ASN A 83 -9.19 2.71 -1.14
C ASN A 83 -10.10 3.48 -2.11
N GLY A 84 -10.16 3.01 -3.35
CA GLY A 84 -10.90 3.57 -4.47
C GLY A 84 -10.12 4.59 -5.30
N THR A 85 -8.93 5.01 -4.88
CA THR A 85 -8.08 5.94 -5.63
C THR A 85 -7.19 5.19 -6.64
N ALA A 86 -6.57 4.09 -6.25
CA ALA A 86 -5.65 3.36 -7.12
C ALA A 86 -6.38 2.76 -8.32
N MET A 87 -7.60 2.23 -8.14
CA MET A 87 -8.41 1.71 -9.24
C MET A 87 -8.76 2.75 -10.32
N LYS A 88 -8.68 4.05 -10.01
CA LYS A 88 -8.94 5.13 -10.98
C LYS A 88 -7.70 5.53 -11.75
N LEU A 89 -6.53 5.49 -11.11
CA LEU A 89 -5.30 6.10 -11.62
C LEU A 89 -4.28 5.06 -12.11
N ALA A 90 -4.23 3.88 -11.50
CA ALA A 90 -3.33 2.81 -11.90
C ALA A 90 -3.49 2.37 -13.37
N PRO A 91 -4.70 2.29 -13.95
CA PRO A 91 -4.87 1.92 -15.36
C PRO A 91 -4.07 2.81 -16.33
N GLU A 92 -3.94 4.11 -16.06
CA GLU A 92 -3.16 5.03 -16.90
C GLU A 92 -1.65 4.73 -16.87
N VAL A 93 -1.14 4.30 -15.71
CA VAL A 93 0.26 3.86 -15.56
C VAL A 93 0.51 2.60 -16.36
N LEU A 94 -0.39 1.63 -16.22
CA LEU A 94 -0.27 0.32 -16.86
C LEU A 94 -0.41 0.42 -18.37
N ALA A 95 -1.32 1.28 -18.87
CA ALA A 95 -1.56 1.49 -20.29
C ALA A 95 -0.32 2.02 -21.05
N ARG A 96 0.57 2.76 -20.37
CA ARG A 96 1.85 3.23 -20.95
C ARG A 96 3.04 2.28 -20.71
N GLY A 97 2.80 1.08 -20.17
CA GLY A 97 3.84 0.09 -19.89
C GLY A 97 4.59 0.30 -18.56
N GLY A 98 4.14 1.22 -17.71
CA GLY A 98 4.66 1.38 -16.35
C GLY A 98 4.23 0.25 -15.44
N LYS A 99 4.89 0.13 -14.28
CA LYS A 99 4.53 -0.83 -13.23
C LYS A 99 3.84 -0.13 -12.06
N VAL A 100 2.90 -0.82 -11.43
CA VAL A 100 2.12 -0.33 -10.29
C VAL A 100 2.32 -1.23 -9.09
N ILE A 101 2.56 -0.61 -7.93
CA ILE A 101 2.50 -1.27 -6.63
C ILE A 101 1.47 -0.53 -5.77
N ASP A 102 0.31 -1.14 -5.58
CA ASP A 102 -0.80 -0.55 -4.83
C ASP A 102 -0.78 -1.02 -3.37
N LEU A 103 -0.64 -0.08 -2.43
CA LEU A 103 -0.67 -0.34 -0.98
C LEU A 103 -2.10 -0.31 -0.41
N SER A 104 -3.07 0.15 -1.19
CA SER A 104 -4.48 0.08 -0.84
C SER A 104 -5.03 -1.34 -1.08
N ALA A 105 -6.34 -1.50 -0.92
CA ALA A 105 -7.01 -2.77 -1.15
C ALA A 105 -7.58 -2.96 -2.56
N ASP A 106 -7.49 -1.94 -3.41
CA ASP A 106 -8.23 -1.84 -4.67
C ASP A 106 -8.04 -3.09 -5.53
N PHE A 107 -6.80 -3.57 -5.66
CA PHE A 107 -6.49 -4.72 -6.50
C PHE A 107 -6.25 -6.05 -5.75
N ARG A 108 -6.54 -6.11 -4.44
CA ARG A 108 -6.29 -7.31 -3.61
C ARG A 108 -7.28 -8.44 -3.90
N LEU A 109 -8.56 -8.08 -4.07
CA LEU A 109 -9.66 -9.03 -4.21
C LEU A 109 -9.94 -9.27 -5.69
N LYS A 110 -10.01 -10.54 -6.09
CA LYS A 110 -10.23 -10.93 -7.49
C LYS A 110 -11.68 -10.77 -7.93
N ASP A 111 -12.60 -10.94 -6.99
CA ASP A 111 -14.03 -10.81 -7.25
C ASP A 111 -14.50 -9.37 -6.96
N PRO A 112 -14.94 -8.61 -7.98
CA PRO A 112 -15.44 -7.25 -7.78
C PRO A 112 -16.70 -7.19 -6.90
N ALA A 113 -17.51 -8.25 -6.82
CA ALA A 113 -18.66 -8.30 -5.94
C ALA A 113 -18.24 -8.37 -4.46
N VAL A 114 -17.20 -9.15 -4.15
CA VAL A 114 -16.61 -9.18 -2.79
C VAL A 114 -16.00 -7.83 -2.44
N TYR A 115 -15.31 -7.18 -3.40
CA TYR A 115 -14.81 -5.81 -3.20
C TYR A 115 -15.96 -4.85 -2.86
N ALA A 116 -17.03 -4.84 -3.67
CA ALA A 116 -18.18 -3.98 -3.44
C ALA A 116 -18.83 -4.20 -2.07
N GLN A 117 -18.97 -5.46 -1.65
CA GLN A 117 -19.51 -5.82 -0.34
C GLN A 117 -18.68 -5.25 0.82
N TYR A 118 -17.34 -5.38 0.77
CA TYR A 118 -16.48 -5.01 1.91
C TYR A 118 -16.06 -3.53 1.92
N TYR A 119 -15.96 -2.92 0.74
CA TYR A 119 -15.49 -1.54 0.56
C TYR A 119 -16.62 -0.54 0.28
N GLY A 120 -17.83 -1.02 0.00
CA GLY A 120 -19.03 -0.17 -0.16
C GLY A 120 -19.03 0.64 -1.45
N MET A 121 -18.26 0.23 -2.45
CA MET A 121 -18.17 0.89 -3.75
C MET A 121 -17.85 -0.11 -4.86
N GLU A 122 -18.37 0.13 -6.07
CA GLU A 122 -18.05 -0.70 -7.23
C GLU A 122 -16.60 -0.52 -7.65
N HIS A 123 -15.97 -1.63 -8.06
CA HIS A 123 -14.61 -1.60 -8.58
C HIS A 123 -14.59 -1.06 -10.02
N GLN A 124 -13.81 0.00 -10.28
CA GLN A 124 -13.82 0.71 -11.58
C GLN A 124 -12.80 0.18 -12.60
N ALA A 125 -11.88 -0.69 -12.16
CA ALA A 125 -10.81 -1.25 -13.00
C ALA A 125 -10.86 -2.79 -13.02
N THR A 126 -12.04 -3.37 -13.27
CA THR A 126 -12.26 -4.83 -13.22
C THR A 126 -11.33 -5.62 -14.14
N ASP A 127 -10.99 -5.07 -15.31
CA ASP A 127 -10.11 -5.72 -16.30
C ASP A 127 -8.69 -5.95 -15.79
N TRP A 128 -8.29 -5.20 -14.76
CA TRP A 128 -6.97 -5.30 -14.13
C TRP A 128 -6.95 -6.24 -12.91
N LEU A 129 -8.12 -6.59 -12.34
CA LEU A 129 -8.20 -7.49 -11.18
C LEU A 129 -7.57 -8.85 -11.46
N ALA A 130 -7.81 -9.41 -12.66
CA ALA A 130 -7.23 -10.69 -13.06
C ALA A 130 -5.68 -10.63 -13.13
N GLN A 131 -5.14 -9.50 -13.60
CA GLN A 131 -3.70 -9.30 -13.82
C GLN A 131 -2.93 -8.93 -12.54
N ALA A 132 -3.61 -8.38 -11.53
CA ALA A 132 -2.97 -8.00 -10.27
C ALA A 132 -2.37 -9.20 -9.55
N VAL A 133 -1.10 -9.15 -9.15
CA VAL A 133 -0.49 -10.22 -8.35
C VAL A 133 -0.50 -9.81 -6.88
N TYR A 134 -0.96 -10.71 -6.00
CA TYR A 134 -0.94 -10.45 -4.57
C TYR A 134 0.51 -10.42 -4.06
N GLY A 135 0.92 -9.30 -3.48
CA GLY A 135 2.31 -8.97 -3.14
C GLY A 135 2.85 -9.66 -1.89
N LEU A 136 2.66 -10.97 -1.74
CA LEU A 136 3.22 -11.76 -0.63
C LEU A 136 4.29 -12.72 -1.18
N PRO A 137 5.57 -12.32 -1.22
CA PRO A 137 6.62 -13.05 -1.93
C PRO A 137 6.81 -14.50 -1.46
N GLU A 138 6.62 -14.80 -0.19
CA GLU A 138 6.73 -16.15 0.35
C GLU A 138 5.76 -17.14 -0.30
N LEU A 139 4.60 -16.65 -0.79
CA LEU A 139 3.58 -17.47 -1.43
C LEU A 139 3.52 -17.30 -2.95
N TYR A 140 3.90 -16.12 -3.47
CA TYR A 140 3.66 -15.73 -4.86
C TYR A 140 4.92 -15.25 -5.60
N ARG A 141 6.13 -15.57 -5.14
CA ARG A 141 7.42 -15.15 -5.74
C ARG A 141 7.46 -15.31 -7.27
N GLU A 142 7.07 -16.48 -7.77
CA GLU A 142 7.11 -16.78 -9.21
C GLU A 142 6.14 -15.90 -9.99
N SER A 143 4.92 -15.71 -9.49
CA SER A 143 3.91 -14.84 -10.11
C SER A 143 4.32 -13.36 -10.07
N LEU A 144 5.08 -12.94 -9.07
CA LEU A 144 5.57 -11.56 -8.95
C LEU A 144 6.65 -11.25 -9.98
N HIS A 145 7.38 -12.26 -10.46
CA HIS A 145 8.36 -12.07 -11.50
C HIS A 145 7.67 -11.62 -12.80
N GLY A 146 8.00 -10.40 -13.26
CA GLY A 146 7.40 -9.82 -14.46
C GLY A 146 6.05 -9.14 -14.25
N ALA A 147 5.43 -9.23 -13.07
CA ALA A 147 4.15 -8.58 -12.78
C ALA A 147 4.21 -7.07 -13.05
N SER A 148 3.18 -6.55 -13.72
CA SER A 148 3.02 -5.12 -13.98
C SER A 148 2.14 -4.44 -12.93
N LEU A 149 1.29 -5.19 -12.25
CA LEU A 149 0.42 -4.70 -11.18
C LEU A 149 0.58 -5.61 -9.96
N VAL A 150 1.07 -5.05 -8.85
CA VAL A 150 1.20 -5.73 -7.57
C VAL A 150 0.21 -5.11 -6.59
N ALA A 151 -0.68 -5.94 -6.05
CA ALA A 151 -1.57 -5.58 -4.96
C ALA A 151 -0.87 -5.91 -3.64
N ASN A 152 -0.25 -4.92 -3.01
CA ASN A 152 0.50 -5.11 -1.78
C ASN A 152 -0.47 -5.52 -0.64
N PRO A 153 -0.17 -6.59 0.13
CA PRO A 153 -1.06 -7.12 1.15
C PRO A 153 -1.39 -6.12 2.27
N GLY A 154 -2.50 -6.36 2.95
CA GLY A 154 -2.80 -5.68 4.20
C GLY A 154 -1.90 -6.19 5.34
N CYS A 155 -1.65 -5.37 6.36
CA CYS A 155 -0.78 -5.72 7.47
C CYS A 155 -1.22 -6.99 8.23
N TYR A 156 -2.52 -7.13 8.55
CA TYR A 156 -3.04 -8.33 9.20
C TYR A 156 -3.06 -9.58 8.30
N PRO A 157 -3.48 -9.50 7.02
CA PRO A 157 -3.31 -10.60 6.09
C PRO A 157 -1.86 -11.07 6.00
N THR A 158 -0.89 -10.17 5.97
CA THR A 158 0.53 -10.56 5.98
C THR A 158 0.88 -11.40 7.21
N SER A 159 0.56 -10.93 8.42
CA SER A 159 0.91 -11.68 9.64
C SER A 159 0.16 -13.01 9.75
N ALA A 160 -1.13 -13.03 9.43
CA ALA A 160 -1.96 -14.22 9.49
C ALA A 160 -1.56 -15.26 8.43
N LEU A 161 -1.40 -14.86 7.17
CA LEU A 161 -1.08 -15.77 6.08
C LEU A 161 0.32 -16.38 6.24
N LEU A 162 1.32 -15.60 6.68
CA LEU A 162 2.65 -16.14 6.93
C LEU A 162 2.67 -17.18 8.04
N ALA A 163 1.87 -16.99 9.10
CA ALA A 163 1.74 -17.96 10.18
C ALA A 163 0.97 -19.23 9.75
N LEU A 164 -0.12 -19.08 8.99
CA LEU A 164 -1.05 -20.17 8.69
C LEU A 164 -0.65 -20.98 7.44
N ALA A 165 -0.07 -20.35 6.42
CA ALA A 165 0.23 -21.00 5.15
C ALA A 165 1.04 -22.30 5.26
N PRO A 166 2.14 -22.39 6.02
CA PRO A 166 2.89 -23.65 6.13
C PRO A 166 2.07 -24.76 6.79
N LEU A 167 1.28 -24.43 7.83
CA LEU A 167 0.44 -25.40 8.56
C LEU A 167 -0.69 -25.94 7.68
N LEU A 168 -1.36 -25.05 6.95
CA LEU A 168 -2.44 -25.42 6.03
C LEU A 168 -1.92 -26.25 4.85
N ARG A 169 -0.79 -25.86 4.24
CA ARG A 169 -0.20 -26.62 3.13
C ARG A 169 0.26 -28.01 3.53
N ALA A 170 0.75 -28.16 4.76
CA ALA A 170 1.15 -29.46 5.30
C ALA A 170 -0.03 -30.29 5.85
N GLY A 171 -1.25 -29.74 5.85
CA GLY A 171 -2.43 -30.42 6.40
C GLY A 171 -2.39 -30.63 7.92
N LEU A 172 -1.67 -29.78 8.65
CA LEU A 172 -1.46 -29.90 10.10
C LEU A 172 -2.58 -29.26 10.94
N ILE A 173 -3.44 -28.45 10.31
CA ILE A 173 -4.59 -27.80 10.95
C ILE A 173 -5.80 -27.87 10.03
N GLU A 174 -6.99 -27.80 10.61
CA GLU A 174 -8.24 -27.71 9.87
C GLU A 174 -8.37 -26.35 9.17
N PRO A 175 -8.81 -26.29 7.89
CA PRO A 175 -8.95 -25.04 7.15
C PRO A 175 -10.16 -24.19 7.58
N ARG A 176 -10.97 -24.67 8.54
CA ARG A 176 -12.18 -24.02 9.02
C ARG A 176 -12.10 -23.74 10.51
N GLY A 177 -12.80 -22.69 10.96
CA GLY A 177 -12.86 -22.34 12.38
C GLY A 177 -11.57 -21.71 12.92
N ILE A 178 -10.69 -21.22 12.04
CA ILE A 178 -9.48 -20.50 12.44
C ILE A 178 -9.89 -19.15 13.03
N ILE A 179 -9.44 -18.88 14.25
CA ILE A 179 -9.66 -17.61 14.95
C ILE A 179 -8.35 -16.84 14.95
N ILE A 180 -8.38 -15.62 14.40
CA ILE A 180 -7.24 -14.70 14.37
C ILE A 180 -7.56 -13.54 15.30
N ASP A 181 -6.90 -13.50 16.45
CA ASP A 181 -6.93 -12.37 17.38
C ASP A 181 -5.61 -11.59 17.26
N SER A 182 -5.65 -10.46 16.55
CA SER A 182 -4.47 -9.66 16.23
C SER A 182 -4.39 -8.37 17.03
N LYS A 183 -3.16 -7.96 17.37
CA LYS A 183 -2.85 -6.72 18.09
C LYS A 183 -2.01 -5.83 17.18
N SER A 184 -2.24 -4.52 17.19
CA SER A 184 -1.50 -3.54 16.38
C SER A 184 -1.33 -2.23 17.14
N GLY A 185 -0.28 -1.48 16.79
CA GLY A 185 -0.17 -0.07 17.17
C GLY A 185 -1.17 0.82 16.43
N VAL A 186 -1.39 2.03 16.97
CA VAL A 186 -2.33 3.04 16.44
C VAL A 186 -1.98 3.50 15.03
N SER A 187 -0.72 3.37 14.60
CA SER A 187 -0.27 3.73 13.25
C SER A 187 -1.02 3.00 12.14
N GLY A 188 -1.61 1.83 12.42
CA GLY A 188 -2.47 1.10 11.48
C GLY A 188 -3.72 1.88 11.06
N ALA A 189 -4.18 2.87 11.86
CA ALA A 189 -5.27 3.77 11.51
C ALA A 189 -4.88 4.85 10.49
N GLY A 190 -3.59 5.03 10.23
CA GLY A 190 -3.07 6.09 9.36
C GLY A 190 -3.03 7.46 10.02
N ARG A 191 -2.71 8.48 9.22
CA ARG A 191 -2.47 9.85 9.70
C ARG A 191 -3.72 10.74 9.77
N THR A 192 -4.74 10.46 8.96
CA THR A 192 -5.83 11.40 8.66
C THR A 192 -7.03 11.27 9.61
N ALA A 193 -6.91 10.51 10.69
CA ALA A 193 -7.99 10.28 11.64
C ALA A 193 -7.75 11.08 12.92
N LEU A 194 -8.18 12.36 12.94
CA LEU A 194 -8.53 13.03 14.19
C LEU A 194 -9.83 12.43 14.72
N GLN A 195 -9.76 11.15 15.11
CA GLN A 195 -10.83 10.45 15.80
C GLN A 195 -10.43 10.38 17.26
N THR A 196 -11.38 10.64 18.16
CA THR A 196 -11.14 10.63 19.61
C THR A 196 -10.34 9.42 20.08
N PRO A 197 -10.64 8.16 19.67
CA PRO A 197 -9.88 6.99 20.11
C PRO A 197 -8.41 6.96 19.69
N TYR A 198 -7.97 7.81 18.78
CA TYR A 198 -6.57 7.88 18.32
C TYR A 198 -5.82 9.12 18.81
N LEU A 199 -6.48 9.96 19.61
CA LEU A 199 -5.79 11.02 20.34
C LEU A 199 -4.87 10.39 21.37
N TYR A 200 -3.67 10.93 21.56
CA TYR A 200 -2.67 10.36 22.46
C TYR A 200 -3.22 10.14 23.88
N ALA A 201 -3.94 11.11 24.44
CA ALA A 201 -4.50 11.02 25.78
C ALA A 201 -5.58 9.94 25.95
N GLU A 202 -6.21 9.51 24.84
CA GLU A 202 -7.23 8.45 24.84
C GLU A 202 -6.60 7.08 24.55
N ALA A 203 -5.58 7.04 23.68
CA ALA A 203 -4.95 5.79 23.24
C ALA A 203 -3.79 5.32 24.14
N ASN A 204 -3.14 6.22 24.88
CA ASN A 204 -2.00 5.89 25.72
C ASN A 204 -2.43 5.10 26.96
N GLU A 205 -1.68 4.04 27.30
CA GLU A 205 -2.03 3.08 28.37
C GLU A 205 -3.38 2.36 28.18
N ASP A 206 -3.89 2.29 26.95
CA ASP A 206 -5.15 1.61 26.64
C ASP A 206 -4.99 0.45 25.63
N VAL A 207 -5.96 -0.48 25.67
CA VAL A 207 -6.16 -1.51 24.66
C VAL A 207 -7.65 -1.63 24.34
N SER A 208 -7.99 -1.37 23.09
CA SER A 208 -9.38 -1.35 22.62
C SER A 208 -9.63 -2.35 21.49
N ALA A 209 -10.74 -3.09 21.58
CA ALA A 209 -11.19 -3.96 20.50
C ALA A 209 -11.80 -3.12 19.36
N TYR A 210 -11.46 -3.42 18.11
CA TYR A 210 -12.00 -2.71 16.97
C TYR A 210 -12.35 -3.67 15.81
N LYS A 211 -13.43 -3.35 15.08
CA LYS A 211 -13.90 -4.10 13.89
C LYS A 211 -14.09 -5.62 14.14
N VAL A 212 -14.53 -5.98 15.34
CA VAL A 212 -14.84 -7.36 15.72
C VAL A 212 -15.90 -7.94 14.77
N GLY A 213 -15.62 -9.09 14.17
CA GLY A 213 -16.53 -9.80 13.24
C GLY A 213 -16.79 -9.13 11.90
N THR A 214 -16.18 -7.98 11.61
CA THR A 214 -16.48 -7.15 10.41
C THR A 214 -15.23 -6.55 9.76
N HIS A 215 -14.04 -7.11 10.03
CA HIS A 215 -12.79 -6.56 9.53
C HIS A 215 -12.63 -6.78 8.02
N ARG A 216 -12.29 -5.72 7.28
CA ARG A 216 -12.06 -5.74 5.81
C ARG A 216 -10.84 -6.55 5.33
N HIS A 217 -10.16 -7.23 6.24
CA HIS A 217 -9.04 -8.11 5.94
C HIS A 217 -9.44 -9.59 6.01
N GLN A 218 -10.72 -9.86 6.29
CA GLN A 218 -11.28 -11.20 6.31
C GLN A 218 -11.43 -11.84 4.91
N PRO A 219 -11.92 -11.14 3.85
CA PRO A 219 -12.00 -11.72 2.52
C PRO A 219 -10.61 -11.80 1.87
#